data_AF-A0A831PQZ1-F1
#
_entry.id   AF-A0A831PQZ1-F1
#
_cell.length_a   1.000
_cell.length_b   1.000
_cell.length_c   1.000
_cell.angle_alpha   90.00
_cell.angle_beta   90.00
_cell.angle_gamma   90.00
#
_symmetry.space_group_name_H-M   'P 1'
#
loop_
_entity.id
_entity.type
_entity.pdbx_description
1 polymer ?
#
loop_
_entity_poly.entity_id
_entity_poly.type
_entity_poly.pdbx_seq_one_letter_code
_entity_poly.pdbx_strand_id
1 'polypeptide(L)'
;MARHGKIARLPESIRDELNRRLADGHTARQILPWLHALPEVQSLLASHFSGRPISHSNLTHWRQGGYRDWLAARQDDTLLRRATDQPLSASPQDLSRLHHAVLTLGLARVLQSLRDTAPSSDPAHLCRALQSLAALRRAETDAARLDAAIRRFQALDQTRAQRDQSRQNFVRELAALTKVTSLP
;
A
#
# COMPACT_ATOMS: atom_id res chain seq x y z
N MET A 1 -2.40 -0.17 21.56
CA MET A 1 -2.77 -0.66 22.92
C MET A 1 -2.97 -2.17 22.85
N ALA A 2 -2.41 -2.92 23.81
CA ALA A 2 -2.67 -4.35 23.91
C ALA A 2 -4.16 -4.58 24.22
N ARG A 3 -4.82 -5.50 23.51
CA ARG A 3 -6.22 -5.87 23.78
C ARG A 3 -6.23 -6.96 24.84
N HIS A 4 -7.02 -6.77 25.90
CA HIS A 4 -7.00 -7.64 27.08
C HIS A 4 -8.18 -8.63 27.17
N GLY A 5 -9.09 -8.61 26.19
CA GLY A 5 -10.29 -9.47 26.19
C GLY A 5 -10.00 -10.96 25.94
N LYS A 6 -10.98 -11.83 26.25
CA LYS A 6 -10.87 -13.29 26.10
C LYS A 6 -10.35 -13.70 24.71
N ILE A 7 -10.95 -13.15 23.65
CA ILE A 7 -10.57 -13.44 22.26
C ILE A 7 -9.15 -12.93 21.94
N ALA A 8 -8.73 -11.82 22.54
CA ALA A 8 -7.40 -11.26 22.32
C ALA A 8 -6.28 -12.13 22.90
N ARG A 9 -6.58 -12.94 23.93
CA ARG A 9 -5.62 -13.87 24.54
C ARG A 9 -5.52 -15.22 23.82
N LEU A 10 -6.42 -15.51 22.89
CA LEU A 10 -6.38 -16.77 22.15
C LEU A 10 -5.08 -16.87 21.32
N PRO A 11 -4.58 -18.10 21.08
CA PRO A 11 -3.50 -18.35 20.16
C PRO A 11 -3.74 -17.68 18.80
N GLU A 12 -2.67 -17.21 18.17
CA GLU A 12 -2.75 -16.47 16.91
C GLU A 12 -3.47 -17.25 15.81
N SER A 13 -3.16 -18.55 15.67
CA SER A 13 -3.82 -19.44 14.70
C SER A 13 -5.34 -19.50 14.87
N ILE A 14 -5.84 -19.52 16.12
CA ILE A 14 -7.28 -19.52 16.42
C ILE A 14 -7.89 -18.15 16.12
N ARG A 15 -7.19 -17.05 16.43
CA ARG A 15 -7.66 -15.70 16.08
C ARG A 15 -7.75 -15.51 14.57
N ASP A 16 -6.79 -16.03 13.82
CA ASP A 16 -6.79 -15.98 12.35
C ASP A 16 -7.95 -16.76 11.75
N GLU A 17 -8.19 -17.99 12.23
CA GLU A 17 -9.33 -18.78 11.77
C GLU A 17 -10.68 -18.14 12.16
N LEU A 18 -10.77 -17.57 13.36
CA LEU A 18 -11.91 -16.77 13.76
C LEU A 18 -12.14 -15.58 12.81
N ASN A 19 -11.09 -14.85 12.46
CA ASN A 19 -11.17 -13.71 11.57
C ASN A 19 -11.54 -14.12 10.13
N ARG A 20 -11.05 -15.26 9.62
CA ARG A 20 -11.50 -15.83 8.34
C ARG A 20 -12.99 -16.12 8.37
N ARG A 21 -13.49 -16.80 9.39
CA ARG A 21 -14.92 -17.10 9.52
C ARG A 21 -15.77 -15.83 9.60
N LEU A 22 -15.29 -14.79 10.27
CA LEU A 22 -15.93 -13.49 10.30
C LEU A 22 -15.98 -12.82 8.92
N ALA A 23 -14.90 -12.93 8.13
CA ALA A 23 -14.84 -12.44 6.76
C ALA A 23 -15.79 -13.20 5.82
N ASP A 24 -15.95 -14.51 6.04
CA ASP A 24 -16.90 -15.36 5.30
C ASP A 24 -18.37 -15.14 5.71
N GLY A 25 -18.64 -14.21 6.65
CA GLY A 25 -19.99 -13.84 7.07
C GLY A 25 -20.62 -14.75 8.12
N HIS A 26 -19.85 -15.65 8.76
CA HIS A 26 -20.40 -16.52 9.81
C HIS A 26 -20.96 -15.73 10.99
N THR A 27 -22.13 -16.18 11.46
CA THR A 27 -22.85 -15.58 12.59
C THR A 27 -22.25 -16.01 13.92
N ALA A 28 -22.55 -15.25 14.99
CA ALA A 28 -22.14 -15.62 16.35
C ALA A 28 -22.64 -17.03 16.75
N ARG A 29 -23.83 -17.42 16.27
CA ARG A 29 -24.42 -18.75 16.52
C ARG A 29 -23.59 -19.88 15.92
N GLN A 30 -22.89 -19.63 14.81
CA GLN A 30 -22.00 -20.62 14.17
C GLN A 30 -20.60 -20.60 14.79
N ILE A 31 -20.09 -19.41 15.13
CA ILE A 31 -18.72 -19.21 15.62
C ILE A 31 -18.54 -19.68 17.07
N LEU A 32 -19.47 -19.36 17.97
CA LEU A 32 -19.30 -19.63 19.40
C LEU A 32 -19.20 -21.14 19.71
N PRO A 33 -20.06 -22.03 19.15
CA PRO A 33 -19.92 -23.47 19.37
C PRO A 33 -18.58 -24.02 18.87
N TRP A 34 -18.12 -23.55 17.70
CA TRP A 34 -16.81 -23.94 17.17
C TRP A 34 -15.68 -23.50 18.11
N LEU A 35 -15.69 -22.26 18.59
CA LEU A 35 -14.68 -21.77 19.54
C LEU A 35 -14.68 -22.59 20.84
N HIS A 36 -15.85 -22.92 21.38
CA HIS A 36 -15.95 -23.67 22.63
C HIS A 36 -15.62 -25.17 22.49
N ALA A 37 -15.59 -25.70 21.26
CA ALA A 37 -15.18 -27.08 21.00
C ALA A 37 -13.66 -27.27 21.00
N LEU A 38 -12.87 -26.19 20.91
CA LEU A 38 -11.42 -26.25 20.85
C LEU A 38 -10.81 -26.45 22.25
N PRO A 39 -9.99 -27.50 22.48
CA PRO A 39 -9.35 -27.76 23.77
C PRO A 39 -8.49 -26.59 24.26
N GLU A 40 -7.81 -25.89 23.35
CA GLU A 40 -6.95 -24.75 23.67
C GLU A 40 -7.76 -23.58 24.21
N VAL A 41 -8.96 -23.35 23.66
CA VAL A 41 -9.88 -22.31 24.15
C VAL A 41 -10.40 -22.69 25.52
N GLN A 42 -10.82 -23.95 25.72
CA GLN A 42 -11.29 -24.43 27.03
C GLN A 42 -10.21 -24.30 28.11
N SER A 43 -8.98 -24.74 27.81
CA SER A 43 -7.84 -24.64 28.72
C SER A 43 -7.55 -23.19 29.10
N LEU A 44 -7.54 -22.27 28.11
CA LEU A 44 -7.31 -20.85 28.34
C LEU A 44 -8.41 -20.19 29.16
N LEU A 45 -9.68 -20.57 28.93
CA LEU A 45 -10.80 -20.06 29.72
C LEU A 45 -10.73 -20.56 31.17
N ALA A 46 -10.37 -21.82 31.39
CA ALA A 46 -10.18 -22.38 32.72
C ALA A 46 -9.06 -21.65 33.49
N SER A 47 -7.89 -21.46 32.86
CA SER A 47 -6.73 -20.87 33.52
C SER A 47 -6.83 -19.36 33.74
N HIS A 48 -7.40 -18.60 32.80
CA HIS A 48 -7.37 -17.13 32.84
C HIS A 48 -8.73 -16.47 33.09
N PHE A 49 -9.84 -17.20 32.98
CA PHE A 49 -11.19 -16.63 33.02
C PHE A 49 -12.19 -17.45 33.86
N SER A 50 -11.69 -18.30 34.77
CA SER A 50 -12.50 -19.14 35.67
C SER A 50 -13.54 -20.00 34.93
N GLY A 51 -13.18 -20.50 33.74
CA GLY A 51 -14.04 -21.32 32.90
C GLY A 51 -15.21 -20.58 32.23
N ARG A 52 -15.34 -19.25 32.41
CA ARG A 52 -16.48 -18.51 31.85
C ARG A 52 -16.43 -18.52 30.31
N PRO A 53 -17.52 -18.90 29.61
CA PRO A 53 -17.52 -18.99 28.15
C PRO A 53 -17.30 -17.64 27.46
N ILE A 54 -16.83 -17.68 26.21
CA ILE A 54 -16.81 -16.52 25.32
C ILE A 54 -18.27 -16.19 24.95
N SER A 55 -18.71 -14.97 25.21
CA SER A 55 -20.09 -14.52 24.93
C SER A 55 -20.22 -13.78 23.60
N HIS A 56 -21.46 -13.55 23.16
CA HIS A 56 -21.75 -12.70 22.01
C HIS A 56 -21.15 -11.30 22.15
N SER A 57 -21.20 -10.71 23.36
CA SER A 57 -20.59 -9.39 23.63
C SER A 57 -19.08 -9.41 23.41
N ASN A 58 -18.39 -10.49 23.79
CA ASN A 58 -16.96 -10.61 23.50
C ASN A 58 -16.68 -10.60 21.99
N LEU A 59 -17.53 -11.26 21.19
CA LEU A 59 -17.40 -11.27 19.73
C LEU A 59 -17.71 -9.90 19.12
N THR A 60 -18.72 -9.18 19.62
CA THR A 60 -19.04 -7.80 19.19
C THR A 60 -17.86 -6.86 19.45
N HIS A 61 -17.29 -6.88 20.65
CA HIS A 61 -16.11 -6.07 20.97
C HIS A 61 -14.90 -6.45 20.12
N TRP A 62 -14.71 -7.75 19.83
CA TRP A 62 -13.66 -8.19 18.93
C TRP A 62 -13.84 -7.67 17.50
N ARG A 63 -15.07 -7.73 16.97
CA ARG A 63 -15.42 -7.17 15.65
C ARG A 63 -15.10 -5.68 15.54
N GLN A 64 -15.33 -4.92 16.60
CA GLN A 64 -15.08 -3.49 16.65
C GLN A 64 -13.60 -3.12 16.78
N GLY A 65 -12.73 -4.07 17.12
CA GLY A 65 -11.30 -3.83 17.33
C GLY A 65 -10.43 -4.83 16.61
N GLY A 66 -10.20 -6.00 17.23
CA GLY A 66 -9.21 -6.99 16.75
C GLY A 66 -9.46 -7.46 15.32
N TYR A 67 -10.73 -7.60 14.91
CA TYR A 67 -11.07 -7.95 13.53
C TYR A 67 -10.75 -6.82 12.53
N ARG A 68 -10.96 -5.55 12.91
CA ARG A 68 -10.62 -4.40 12.05
C ARG A 68 -9.12 -4.28 11.85
N ASP A 69 -8.34 -4.51 12.91
CA ASP A 69 -6.87 -4.53 12.82
C ASP A 69 -6.40 -5.66 11.90
N TRP A 70 -7.01 -6.84 12.01
CA TRP A 70 -6.71 -7.96 11.13
C TRP A 70 -7.05 -7.67 9.66
N LEU A 71 -8.19 -7.03 9.39
CA LEU A 71 -8.55 -6.59 8.04
C LEU A 71 -7.54 -5.58 7.48
N ALA A 72 -7.09 -4.62 8.29
CA ALA A 72 -6.08 -3.64 7.89
C ALA A 72 -4.77 -4.33 7.52
N ALA A 73 -4.29 -5.24 8.38
CA ALA A 73 -3.07 -6.01 8.11
C ALA A 73 -3.18 -6.86 6.83
N ARG A 74 -4.37 -7.42 6.54
CA ARG A 74 -4.60 -8.21 5.32
C ARG A 74 -4.66 -7.36 4.05
N GLN A 75 -5.24 -6.16 4.14
CA GLN A 75 -5.21 -5.19 3.05
C GLN A 75 -3.78 -4.75 2.74
N ASP A 76 -2.98 -4.56 3.79
CA ASP A 76 -1.58 -4.19 3.65
C ASP A 76 -0.76 -5.28 2.94
N ASP A 77 -0.90 -6.52 3.40
CA ASP A 77 -0.23 -7.68 2.80
C ASP A 77 -0.64 -7.85 1.32
N THR A 78 -1.92 -7.64 1.00
CA THR A 78 -2.40 -7.74 -0.39
C THR A 78 -1.74 -6.69 -1.30
N LEU A 79 -1.63 -5.45 -0.83
CA LEU A 79 -1.00 -4.36 -1.60
C LEU A 79 0.51 -4.58 -1.76
N LEU A 80 1.17 -5.05 -0.70
CA LEU A 80 2.60 -5.35 -0.75
C LEU A 80 2.88 -6.51 -1.70
N ARG A 81 2.11 -7.62 -1.61
CA ARG A 81 2.21 -8.76 -2.53
C ARG A 81 2.04 -8.33 -3.98
N ARG A 82 1.02 -7.53 -4.30
CA ARG A 82 0.83 -7.00 -5.67
C ARG A 82 2.03 -6.19 -6.17
N ALA A 83 2.72 -5.49 -5.27
CA ALA A 83 3.91 -4.71 -5.62
C ALA A 83 5.16 -5.59 -5.81
N THR A 84 5.21 -6.75 -5.15
CA THR A 84 6.36 -7.67 -5.11
C THR A 84 6.17 -8.97 -5.91
N ASP A 85 4.98 -9.23 -6.43
CA ASP A 85 4.61 -10.47 -7.15
C ASP A 85 5.41 -10.65 -8.46
N GLN A 86 6.07 -9.59 -8.92
CA GLN A 86 6.97 -9.63 -10.06
C GLN A 86 8.42 -9.51 -9.57
N PRO A 87 9.36 -10.29 -10.13
CA PRO A 87 10.77 -10.20 -9.75
C PRO A 87 11.25 -8.76 -9.87
N LEU A 88 11.78 -8.21 -8.78
CA LEU A 88 12.36 -6.88 -8.76
C LEU A 88 13.72 -6.96 -9.46
N SER A 89 13.88 -6.30 -10.60
CA SER A 89 15.17 -6.15 -11.28
C SER A 89 15.88 -4.85 -10.87
N ALA A 90 15.43 -4.20 -9.81
CA ALA A 90 15.85 -2.86 -9.37
C ALA A 90 15.74 -1.79 -10.48
N SER A 91 14.84 -2.00 -11.45
CA SER A 91 14.60 -1.03 -12.51
C SER A 91 13.87 0.22 -11.96
N PRO A 92 13.94 1.37 -12.64
CA PRO A 92 13.13 2.55 -12.28
C PRO A 92 11.62 2.25 -12.18
N GLN A 93 11.14 1.28 -12.96
CA GLN A 93 9.74 0.84 -12.95
C GLN A 93 9.41 0.04 -11.68
N ASP A 94 10.34 -0.78 -11.19
CA ASP A 94 10.19 -1.51 -9.92
C ASP A 94 10.17 -0.57 -8.72
N LEU A 95 11.09 0.40 -8.72
CA LEU A 95 11.14 1.43 -7.68
C LEU A 95 9.87 2.26 -7.64
N SER A 96 9.33 2.64 -8.81
CA SER A 96 8.06 3.35 -8.90
C SER A 96 6.88 2.53 -8.35
N ARG A 97 6.81 1.24 -8.67
CA ARG A 97 5.77 0.33 -8.14
C ARG A 97 5.82 0.16 -6.63
N LEU A 98 7.01 -0.09 -6.09
CA LEU A 98 7.23 -0.17 -4.64
C LEU A 98 6.89 1.14 -3.95
N HIS A 99 7.32 2.27 -4.53
CA HIS A 99 7.01 3.59 -4.01
C HIS A 99 5.49 3.81 -3.99
N HIS A 100 4.79 3.53 -5.09
CA HIS A 100 3.33 3.65 -5.15
C HIS A 100 2.65 2.80 -4.06
N ALA A 101 3.04 1.53 -3.91
CA ALA A 101 2.48 0.66 -2.88
C ALA A 101 2.70 1.20 -1.46
N VAL A 102 3.92 1.67 -1.15
CA VAL A 102 4.24 2.28 0.16
C VAL A 102 3.40 3.53 0.40
N LEU A 103 3.20 4.39 -0.61
CA LEU A 103 2.37 5.59 -0.47
C LEU A 103 0.89 5.22 -0.30
N THR A 104 0.37 4.24 -1.04
CA THR A 104 -1.00 3.74 -0.87
C THR A 104 -1.23 3.16 0.52
N LEU A 105 -0.28 2.37 1.04
CA LEU A 105 -0.30 1.83 2.41
C LEU A 105 -0.26 2.94 3.46
N GLY A 106 0.62 3.93 3.28
CA GLY A 106 0.72 5.09 4.15
C GLY A 106 -0.59 5.90 4.17
N LEU A 107 -1.16 6.17 3.00
CA LEU A 107 -2.43 6.86 2.85
C LEU A 107 -3.59 6.09 3.51
N ALA A 108 -3.67 4.77 3.29
CA ALA A 108 -4.69 3.92 3.88
C ALA A 108 -4.61 3.96 5.42
N ARG A 109 -3.40 3.86 5.99
CA ARG A 109 -3.16 4.01 7.44
C ARG A 109 -3.58 5.38 7.97
N VAL A 110 -3.24 6.45 7.25
CA VAL A 110 -3.65 7.81 7.63
C VAL A 110 -5.17 7.95 7.63
N LEU A 111 -5.84 7.51 6.56
CA LEU A 111 -7.31 7.55 6.48
C LEU A 111 -7.99 6.69 7.53
N GLN A 112 -7.44 5.51 7.84
CA GLN A 112 -7.94 4.65 8.90
C GLN A 112 -7.78 5.30 10.27
N SER A 113 -6.62 5.87 10.53
CA SER A 113 -6.34 6.68 11.72
C SER A 113 -7.35 7.83 11.87
N LEU A 114 -7.66 8.56 10.79
CA LEU A 114 -8.64 9.64 10.78
C LEU A 114 -10.09 9.14 10.99
N ARG A 115 -10.42 7.93 10.53
CA ARG A 115 -11.74 7.31 10.78
C ARG A 115 -11.88 6.82 12.22
N ASP A 116 -10.79 6.37 12.82
CA ASP A 116 -10.78 5.79 14.16
C ASP A 116 -10.55 6.86 15.25
N THR A 117 -10.19 8.09 14.88
CA THR A 117 -10.19 9.24 15.79
C THR A 117 -11.61 9.56 16.26
N ALA A 118 -11.88 9.29 17.54
CA ALA A 118 -13.08 9.76 18.23
C ALA A 118 -13.11 11.31 18.29
N PRO A 119 -14.27 11.96 18.50
CA PRO A 119 -14.36 13.42 18.62
C PRO A 119 -13.48 14.05 19.73
N SER A 120 -12.93 13.24 20.65
CA SER A 120 -11.98 13.64 21.70
C SER A 120 -10.51 13.35 21.37
N SER A 121 -10.15 13.18 20.10
CA SER A 121 -8.80 12.79 19.71
C SER A 121 -7.75 13.88 19.92
N ASP A 122 -6.55 13.46 20.31
CA ASP A 122 -5.37 14.30 20.44
C ASP A 122 -5.12 15.10 19.13
N PRO A 123 -5.18 16.45 19.18
CA PRO A 123 -4.94 17.31 18.03
C PRO A 123 -3.60 17.04 17.32
N ALA A 124 -2.58 16.58 18.06
CA ALA A 124 -1.30 16.26 17.47
C ALA A 124 -1.37 15.07 16.51
N HIS A 125 -2.29 14.13 16.74
CA HIS A 125 -2.50 12.98 15.88
C HIS A 125 -3.12 13.35 14.53
N LEU A 126 -4.12 14.25 14.56
CA LEU A 126 -4.72 14.84 13.37
C LEU A 126 -3.69 15.66 12.57
N CYS A 127 -2.89 16.47 13.26
CA CYS A 127 -1.82 17.23 12.62
C CYS A 127 -0.79 16.34 11.92
N ARG A 128 -0.33 15.25 12.56
CA ARG A 128 0.60 14.28 11.93
C ARG A 128 -0.01 13.65 10.68
N ALA A 129 -1.27 13.21 10.76
CA ALA A 129 -2.00 12.66 9.61
C ALA A 129 -2.06 13.64 8.43
N LEU A 130 -2.45 14.90 8.68
CA LEU A 130 -2.52 15.95 7.66
C LEU A 130 -1.14 16.30 7.09
N GLN A 131 -0.10 16.32 7.91
CA GLN A 131 1.29 16.54 7.47
C GLN A 131 1.77 15.42 6.55
N SER A 132 1.47 14.16 6.86
CA SER A 132 1.80 13.02 5.99
C SER A 132 1.08 13.12 4.64
N LEU A 133 -0.20 13.51 4.61
CA LEU A 133 -0.94 13.75 3.36
C LEU A 133 -0.32 14.89 2.54
N ALA A 134 0.02 16.00 3.19
CA ALA A 134 0.64 17.14 2.51
C ALA A 134 2.04 16.81 1.98
N ALA A 135 2.83 16.00 2.70
CA ALA A 135 4.13 15.51 2.24
C ALA A 135 3.97 14.60 1.01
N LEU A 136 3.03 13.65 1.05
CA LEU A 136 2.69 12.78 -0.07
C LEU A 136 2.32 13.59 -1.32
N ARG A 137 1.42 14.56 -1.17
CA ARG A 137 0.97 15.40 -2.30
C ARG A 137 2.11 16.24 -2.91
N ARG A 138 3.03 16.72 -2.06
CA ARG A 138 4.22 17.44 -2.53
C ARG A 138 5.13 16.52 -3.34
N ALA A 139 5.42 15.32 -2.83
CA ALA A 139 6.24 14.34 -3.55
C ALA A 139 5.65 13.98 -4.93
N GLU A 140 4.34 13.77 -5.04
CA GLU A 140 3.67 13.55 -6.34
C GLU A 140 3.85 14.72 -7.31
N THR A 141 3.72 15.94 -6.79
CA THR A 141 3.84 17.16 -7.60
C THR A 141 5.28 17.35 -8.09
N ASP A 142 6.25 17.07 -7.23
CA ASP A 142 7.67 17.17 -7.55
C ASP A 142 8.09 16.11 -8.58
N ALA A 143 7.58 14.88 -8.44
CA ALA A 143 7.78 13.83 -9.44
C ALA A 143 7.21 14.23 -10.82
N ALA A 144 5.98 14.76 -10.85
CA ALA A 144 5.37 15.21 -12.10
C ALA A 144 6.16 16.36 -12.77
N ARG A 145 6.74 17.26 -11.97
CA ARG A 145 7.62 18.33 -12.45
C ARG A 145 8.91 17.78 -13.04
N LEU A 146 9.54 16.81 -12.38
CA LEU A 146 10.75 16.17 -12.86
C LEU A 146 10.51 15.46 -14.21
N ASP A 147 9.42 14.70 -14.33
CA ASP A 147 9.05 14.03 -15.58
C ASP A 147 8.81 15.02 -16.73
N ALA A 148 8.18 16.15 -16.44
CA ALA A 148 8.00 17.22 -17.42
C ALA A 148 9.34 17.83 -17.86
N ALA A 149 10.27 18.04 -16.92
CA ALA A 149 11.61 18.55 -17.21
C ALA A 149 12.42 17.57 -18.07
N ILE A 150 12.38 16.27 -17.74
CA ILE A 150 13.05 15.20 -18.51
C ILE A 150 12.51 15.16 -19.95
N ARG A 151 11.19 15.16 -20.13
CA ARG A 151 10.57 15.17 -21.47
C ARG A 151 10.98 16.40 -22.27
N ARG A 152 11.06 17.57 -21.64
CA ARG A 152 11.47 18.81 -22.29
C ARG A 152 12.93 18.75 -22.74
N PHE A 153 13.82 18.21 -21.90
CA PHE A 153 15.22 18.02 -22.23
C PHE A 153 15.39 17.07 -23.42
N GLN A 154 14.71 15.92 -23.41
CA GLN A 154 14.72 14.94 -24.50
C GLN A 154 14.23 15.55 -25.84
N ALA A 155 13.17 16.36 -25.81
CA ALA A 155 12.67 17.04 -27.00
C ALA A 155 13.68 18.05 -27.58
N LEU A 156 14.39 18.79 -26.72
CA LEU A 156 15.43 19.73 -27.14
C LEU A 156 16.62 18.99 -27.77
N ASP A 157 17.06 17.88 -27.18
CA ASP A 157 18.14 17.07 -27.73
C ASP A 157 17.77 16.43 -29.07
N GLN A 158 16.55 15.90 -29.21
CA GLN A 158 16.04 15.41 -30.49
C GLN A 158 16.02 16.51 -31.56
N THR A 159 15.57 17.72 -31.20
CA THR A 159 15.56 18.88 -32.12
C THR A 159 16.97 19.26 -32.57
N ARG A 160 17.96 19.22 -31.66
CA ARG A 160 19.37 19.46 -31.99
C ARG A 160 19.91 18.39 -32.93
N ALA A 161 19.69 17.12 -32.61
CA ALA A 161 20.12 16.00 -33.45
C ALA A 161 19.53 16.07 -34.86
N GLN A 162 18.24 16.42 -34.99
CA GLN A 162 17.59 16.63 -36.28
C GLN A 162 18.24 17.78 -37.07
N ARG A 163 18.56 18.90 -36.42
CA ARG A 163 19.23 20.05 -37.07
C ARG A 163 20.63 19.68 -37.55
N ASP A 164 21.40 18.97 -36.73
CA ASP A 164 22.74 18.53 -37.10
C ASP A 164 22.70 17.55 -38.27
N GLN A 165 21.73 16.64 -38.28
CA GLN A 165 21.54 15.70 -39.37
C GLN A 165 21.10 16.40 -40.67
N SER A 166 20.14 17.33 -40.61
CA SER A 166 19.75 18.15 -41.76
C SER A 166 20.92 18.95 -42.31
N ARG A 167 21.76 19.52 -41.44
CA ARG A 167 22.97 20.24 -41.85
C ARG A 167 23.99 19.32 -42.53
N GLN A 168 24.22 18.12 -41.99
CA GLN A 168 25.11 17.13 -42.60
C GLN A 168 24.58 16.67 -43.97
N ASN A 169 23.28 16.44 -44.09
CA ASN A 169 22.65 16.06 -45.37
C ASN A 169 22.81 17.18 -46.42
N PHE A 170 22.56 18.44 -46.04
CA PHE A 170 22.74 19.57 -46.93
C PHE A 170 24.18 19.73 -47.41
N VAL A 171 25.17 19.59 -46.51
CA VAL A 171 26.59 19.62 -46.89
C VAL A 171 26.94 18.48 -47.85
N ARG A 172 26.39 17.27 -47.63
CA ARG A 172 26.58 16.13 -48.54
C ARG A 172 25.97 16.37 -49.92
N GLU A 173 24.76 16.94 -50.00
CA GLU A 173 24.11 17.28 -51.27
C GLU A 173 24.90 18.33 -52.05
N LEU A 174 25.37 19.40 -51.39
CA LEU A 174 26.21 20.41 -52.03
C LEU A 174 27.52 19.82 -52.58
N ALA A 175 28.16 18.92 -51.83
CA ALA A 175 29.37 18.22 -52.26
C ALA A 175 29.12 17.27 -53.45
N ALA A 176 27.94 16.65 -53.52
CA ALA A 176 27.54 15.82 -54.65
C ALA A 176 27.32 16.66 -55.91
N LEU A 177 26.65 17.81 -55.79
CA LEU A 177 26.41 18.73 -56.91
C LEU A 177 27.71 19.31 -57.49
N THR A 178 28.67 19.65 -56.64
CA THR A 178 30.00 20.15 -57.10
C THR A 178 30.87 19.07 -57.75
N LYS A 179 30.67 17.79 -57.41
CA LYS A 179 31.34 16.67 -58.11
C LYS A 179 30.75 16.37 -59.48
N VAL A 180 29.48 16.68 -59.73
CA VAL A 180 28.83 16.46 -61.03
C VAL A 180 29.20 17.54 -62.04
N THR A 181 29.46 18.77 -61.61
CA THR A 181 29.87 19.89 -62.48
C THR A 181 31.36 19.93 -62.82
N SER A 182 32.16 19.00 -62.31
CA SER A 182 33.62 18.91 -62.53
C SER A 182 34.05 17.74 -63.44
N LEU A 183 33.11 17.13 -64.16
CA LEU A 183 33.43 16.19 -65.24
C LEU A 183 33.60 16.96 -66.57
N PRO A 184 34.74 16.78 -67.28
CA PRO A 184 35.03 17.46 -68.55
C PRO A 184 34.16 16.99 -69.71
#